data_AF-A0A7J7X0W7-F1
#
_entry.id   AF-A0A7J7X0W7-F1
#
_cell.length_a   1.000
_cell.length_b   1.000
_cell.length_c   1.000
_cell.angle_alpha   90.00
_cell.angle_beta   90.00
_cell.angle_gamma   90.00
#
_symmetry.space_group_name_H-M   'P 1'
#
loop_
_entity.id
_entity.type
_entity.pdbx_description
1 polymer ?
#
loop_
_entity_poly.entity_id
_entity_poly.type
_entity_poly.pdbx_seq_one_letter_code
_entity_poly.pdbx_strand_id
1 'polypeptide(L)'
;MACVWRLSALCGARGGRALFLRTPVVRPAQLSAFLQDQPAPGWCGIQHIHLSPSHHSGSKAASLHWTGERVVSVLLLGLLPAAYLNPSSAVDYSLAAVLSLHSH
;
A
#
# COMPACT_ATOMS: atom_id res chain seq x y z
N MET A 1 -35.89 -13.76 12.10
CA MET A 1 -34.45 -14.03 11.94
C MET A 1 -33.77 -12.69 11.69
N ALA A 2 -33.06 -12.14 12.67
CA ALA A 2 -32.46 -10.81 12.58
C ALA A 2 -30.93 -10.96 12.56
N CYS A 3 -30.31 -10.71 11.41
CA CYS A 3 -28.86 -10.61 11.31
C CYS A 3 -28.47 -9.15 11.54
N VAL A 4 -27.92 -8.87 12.72
CA VAL A 4 -27.32 -7.58 13.08
C VAL A 4 -26.07 -7.38 12.24
N TRP A 5 -26.14 -6.50 11.25
CA TRP A 5 -25.00 -6.11 10.43
C TRP A 5 -24.29 -4.93 11.12
N ARG A 6 -23.24 -5.22 11.89
CA ARG A 6 -22.33 -4.19 12.42
C ARG A 6 -21.21 -3.94 11.40
N LEU A 7 -21.42 -2.99 10.50
CA LEU A 7 -20.32 -2.38 9.77
C LEU A 7 -19.76 -1.23 10.61
N SER A 8 -18.63 -1.48 11.26
CA SER A 8 -17.83 -0.44 11.89
C SER A 8 -17.21 0.43 10.81
N ALA A 9 -17.86 1.55 10.50
CA ALA A 9 -17.24 2.68 9.82
C ALA A 9 -16.41 3.46 10.83
N LEU A 10 -15.08 3.36 10.76
CA LEU A 10 -14.19 4.32 11.42
C LEU A 10 -13.25 4.93 10.38
N CYS A 11 -13.68 6.10 9.92
CA CYS A 11 -12.86 7.15 9.37
C CYS A 11 -11.73 7.50 10.35
N GLY A 12 -10.52 7.72 9.86
CA GLY A 12 -9.38 8.06 10.71
C GLY A 12 -8.10 8.34 9.95
N ALA A 13 -8.15 9.23 8.95
CA ALA A 13 -6.95 9.95 8.58
C ALA A 13 -6.62 10.93 9.72
N ARG A 14 -5.36 10.90 10.19
CA ARG A 14 -4.60 11.97 10.90
C ARG A 14 -4.12 11.59 12.30
N GLY A 15 -2.80 11.66 12.48
CA GLY A 15 -2.21 12.00 13.78
C GLY A 15 -1.17 11.01 14.28
N GLY A 16 0.07 11.48 14.40
CA GLY A 16 1.17 10.71 14.95
C GLY A 16 1.17 10.63 16.49
N ARG A 17 2.18 9.88 16.93
CA ARG A 17 2.78 9.75 18.26
C ARG A 17 2.12 8.81 19.28
N ALA A 18 2.99 7.87 19.66
CA ALA A 18 3.21 7.31 20.98
C ALA A 18 2.05 6.53 21.59
N LEU A 19 2.26 5.22 21.77
CA LEU A 19 2.05 4.56 23.05
C LEU A 19 2.87 3.27 23.10
N PHE A 20 3.83 3.25 24.03
CA PHE A 20 4.46 2.08 24.61
C PHE A 20 3.40 1.06 25.06
N LEU A 21 3.68 -0.24 24.89
CA LEU A 21 3.32 -1.35 25.78
C LEU A 21 4.00 -2.63 25.23
N ARG A 22 5.20 -2.97 25.71
CA ARG A 22 5.43 -4.07 26.68
C ARG A 22 4.71 -5.37 26.31
N THR A 23 5.44 -6.28 25.68
CA THR A 23 5.28 -7.73 25.86
C THR A 23 6.59 -8.28 26.48
N PRO A 24 6.53 -8.99 27.62
CA PRO A 24 7.68 -9.63 28.23
C PRO A 24 7.87 -11.06 27.69
N VAL A 25 9.05 -11.63 27.93
CA VAL A 25 9.48 -13.03 27.65
C VAL A 25 9.96 -13.19 26.20
N VAL A 26 11.26 -13.19 25.90
CA VAL A 26 12.27 -14.17 26.33
C VAL A 26 13.62 -13.48 26.57
N ARG A 27 14.30 -13.83 27.67
CA ARG A 27 15.69 -13.46 27.95
C ARG A 27 16.64 -14.10 26.91
N PRO A 28 17.59 -13.36 26.35
CA PRO A 28 18.95 -13.84 26.18
C PRO A 28 19.82 -13.12 27.21
N ALA A 29 19.99 -13.75 28.36
CA ALA A 29 21.16 -13.46 29.15
C ALA A 29 22.38 -13.99 28.38
N GLN A 30 23.47 -13.23 28.42
CA GLN A 30 24.83 -13.61 28.02
C GLN A 30 25.13 -13.48 26.52
N LEU A 31 25.51 -12.28 26.09
CA LEU A 31 26.67 -12.02 25.21
C LEU A 31 27.00 -10.51 25.11
N SER A 32 26.77 -9.76 26.20
CA SER A 32 27.26 -8.39 26.39
C SER A 32 28.64 -8.43 27.07
N ALA A 33 29.56 -9.19 26.48
CA ALA A 33 30.95 -9.32 26.93
C ALA A 33 31.94 -9.38 25.75
N PHE A 34 31.53 -8.93 24.56
CA PHE A 34 32.44 -8.78 23.42
C PHE A 34 32.36 -7.35 22.86
N LEU A 35 32.47 -6.39 23.78
CA LEU A 35 32.59 -4.97 23.46
C LEU A 35 34.06 -4.53 23.48
N GLN A 36 35.02 -5.40 23.15
CA GLN A 36 36.44 -5.02 23.16
C GLN A 36 37.27 -5.81 22.14
N ASP A 37 36.98 -5.67 20.85
CA ASP A 37 38.08 -5.76 19.89
C ASP A 37 37.89 -4.76 18.75
N GLN A 38 38.82 -3.83 18.73
CA GLN A 38 38.96 -2.65 17.89
C GLN A 38 39.26 -3.04 16.42
N PRO A 39 38.51 -2.54 15.41
CA PRO A 39 38.96 -2.65 14.03
C PRO A 39 39.82 -1.44 13.65
N ALA A 40 41.06 -1.74 13.24
CA ALA A 40 42.09 -0.86 12.71
C ALA A 40 41.66 -0.06 11.45
N PRO A 41 42.33 1.06 11.12
CA PRO A 41 42.00 1.90 9.98
C PRO A 41 42.45 1.23 8.67
N GLY A 42 41.49 0.77 7.87
CA GLY A 42 41.75 0.12 6.58
C GLY A 42 40.64 0.42 5.57
N TRP A 43 40.35 1.70 5.36
CA TRP A 43 39.47 2.14 4.27
C TRP A 43 40.22 1.99 2.93
N CYS A 44 40.09 0.84 2.28
CA CYS A 44 40.42 0.72 0.85
C CYS A 44 39.51 -0.32 0.20
N GLY A 45 38.32 0.13 -0.20
CA GLY A 45 37.34 -0.72 -0.86
C GLY A 45 35.99 -0.04 -1.06
N ILE A 46 35.98 1.28 -1.21
CA ILE A 46 34.78 1.97 -1.68
C ILE A 46 34.69 1.69 -3.18
N GLN A 47 34.02 0.60 -3.52
CA GLN A 47 33.49 0.41 -4.85
C GLN A 47 32.38 1.44 -5.03
N HIS A 48 32.76 2.66 -5.41
CA HIS A 48 31.83 3.67 -5.90
C HIS A 48 31.21 3.08 -7.17
N ILE A 49 30.02 2.49 -7.03
CA ILE A 49 29.18 2.12 -8.15
C ILE A 49 28.91 3.44 -8.88
N HIS A 50 29.63 3.66 -9.98
CA HIS A 50 29.51 4.84 -10.82
C HIS A 50 28.21 4.71 -11.63
N LEU A 51 27.07 4.87 -10.95
CA LEU A 51 25.80 5.05 -11.63
C LEU A 51 25.83 6.45 -12.23
N SER A 52 25.81 6.53 -13.56
CA SER A 52 25.56 7.76 -14.30
C SER A 52 24.35 8.48 -13.67
N PRO A 53 24.36 9.82 -13.55
CA PRO A 53 23.23 10.56 -13.01
C PRO A 53 21.94 10.11 -13.72
N SER A 54 21.09 9.38 -13.00
CA SER A 54 19.82 8.96 -13.55
C SER A 54 19.00 10.23 -13.70
N HIS A 55 18.82 10.68 -14.94
CA HIS A 55 17.80 11.67 -15.28
C HIS A 55 16.44 11.01 -15.03
N HIS A 56 16.05 10.96 -13.76
CA HIS A 56 14.75 10.48 -13.32
C HIS A 56 13.75 11.58 -13.69
N SER A 57 13.29 11.57 -14.93
CA SER A 57 12.12 12.32 -15.34
C SER A 57 10.98 11.81 -14.47
N GLY A 58 10.54 12.63 -13.49
CA GLY A 58 9.64 12.25 -12.39
C GLY A 58 8.20 11.97 -12.81
N SER A 59 8.01 11.18 -13.88
CA SER A 59 6.72 10.78 -14.39
C SER A 59 6.05 9.79 -13.44
N LYS A 60 4.87 10.15 -12.98
CA LYS A 60 4.01 9.30 -12.14
C LYS A 60 3.14 8.34 -12.95
N ALA A 61 3.36 8.23 -14.26
CA ALA A 61 2.48 7.48 -15.17
C ALA A 61 2.20 6.04 -14.70
N ALA A 62 3.24 5.30 -14.29
CA ALA A 62 3.07 3.94 -13.78
C ALA A 62 2.24 3.88 -12.49
N SER A 63 2.46 4.81 -11.56
CA SER A 63 1.68 4.87 -10.31
C SER A 63 0.23 5.30 -10.54
N LEU A 64 -0.02 6.17 -11.52
CA LEU A 64 -1.36 6.58 -11.92
C LEU A 64 -2.09 5.44 -12.61
N HIS A 65 -1.40 4.69 -13.48
CA HIS A 65 -1.95 3.50 -14.12
C HIS A 65 -2.40 2.48 -13.06
N TRP A 66 -1.52 2.12 -12.13
CA TRP A 66 -1.85 1.22 -11.02
C TRP A 66 -3.06 1.69 -10.20
N THR A 67 -3.10 2.99 -9.88
CA THR A 67 -4.22 3.56 -9.13
C THR A 67 -5.52 3.54 -9.94
N GLY A 68 -5.42 3.81 -11.24
CA GLY A 68 -6.54 3.77 -12.18
C GLY A 68 -7.20 2.39 -12.24
N GLU A 69 -6.42 1.32 -12.32
CA GLU A 69 -6.94 -0.05 -12.29
C GLU A 69 -7.79 -0.32 -11.03
N ARG A 70 -7.36 0.19 -9.87
CA ARG A 70 -8.11 0.06 -8.60
C ARG A 70 -9.39 0.88 -8.60
N VAL A 71 -9.34 2.11 -9.15
CA VAL A 71 -10.53 2.96 -9.28
C VAL A 71 -11.57 2.30 -10.18
N VAL A 72 -11.17 1.76 -11.32
CA VAL A 72 -12.07 1.03 -12.24
C VAL A 72 -12.66 -0.21 -11.57
N SER A 73 -11.87 -0.93 -10.77
CA SER A 73 -12.33 -2.11 -10.02
C SER A 73 -13.42 -1.75 -8.99
N VAL A 74 -13.23 -0.67 -8.22
CA VAL A 74 -14.22 -0.21 -7.25
C VAL A 74 -15.47 0.34 -7.94
N LEU A 75 -15.30 1.03 -9.07
CA LEU A 75 -16.42 1.52 -9.88
C LEU A 75 -17.26 0.36 -10.43
N LEU A 76 -16.62 -0.70 -10.93
CA LEU A 76 -17.30 -1.91 -11.39
C LEU A 76 -18.09 -2.55 -10.23
N LEU A 77 -17.45 -2.69 -9.07
CA LEU A 77 -18.08 -3.22 -7.85
C LEU A 77 -19.32 -2.41 -7.43
N GLY A 78 -19.30 -1.08 -7.60
CA GLY A 78 -20.44 -0.21 -7.30
C GLY A 78 -21.52 -0.22 -8.39
N LEU A 79 -21.15 -0.40 -9.65
CA LEU A 79 -22.09 -0.44 -10.77
C LEU A 79 -22.93 -1.71 -10.79
N LEU A 80 -22.40 -2.85 -10.35
CA LEU A 80 -23.14 -4.12 -10.22
C LEU A 80 -24.45 -3.99 -9.41
N PRO A 81 -24.44 -3.51 -8.14
CA PRO A 81 -25.67 -3.29 -7.39
C PRO A 81 -26.48 -2.10 -7.93
N ALA A 82 -25.84 -1.06 -8.47
CA ALA A 82 -26.56 0.07 -9.07
C ALA A 82 -27.40 -0.35 -10.28
N ALA A 83 -26.88 -1.23 -11.14
CA ALA A 83 -27.59 -1.81 -12.28
C ALA A 83 -28.78 -2.67 -11.85
N TYR A 84 -28.64 -3.38 -10.73
CA TYR A 84 -29.73 -4.16 -10.16
C TYR A 84 -30.87 -3.27 -9.63
N LEU A 85 -30.52 -2.19 -8.92
CA LEU A 85 -31.51 -1.31 -8.29
C LEU A 85 -32.14 -0.30 -9.26
N ASN A 86 -31.39 0.17 -10.25
CA ASN A 86 -31.83 1.22 -11.18
C ASN A 86 -31.35 0.92 -12.62
N PRO A 87 -32.03 0.00 -13.34
CA PRO A 87 -31.71 -0.27 -14.73
C PRO A 87 -32.05 0.96 -15.58
N SER A 88 -31.04 1.50 -16.24
CA SER A 88 -31.17 2.66 -17.11
C SER A 88 -30.03 2.67 -18.12
N SER A 89 -30.27 3.28 -19.29
CA SER A 89 -29.27 3.36 -20.37
C SER A 89 -27.94 3.97 -19.91
N ALA A 90 -27.98 4.93 -18.98
CA ALA A 90 -26.76 5.51 -18.40
C ALA A 90 -25.92 4.47 -17.64
N VAL A 91 -26.58 3.61 -16.85
CA VAL A 91 -25.91 2.53 -16.12
C VAL A 91 -25.43 1.44 -17.09
N ASP A 92 -26.19 1.12 -18.13
CA ASP A 92 -25.81 0.12 -19.13
C ASP A 92 -24.55 0.54 -19.89
N TYR A 93 -24.47 1.78 -20.36
CA TYR A 93 -23.27 2.31 -21.02
C TYR A 93 -22.09 2.41 -20.05
N SER A 94 -22.33 2.80 -18.80
CA SER A 94 -21.29 2.85 -17.76
C SER A 94 -20.73 1.45 -17.48
N LEU A 95 -21.61 0.45 -17.37
CA LEU A 95 -21.21 -0.94 -17.14
C LEU A 95 -20.39 -1.47 -18.32
N ALA A 96 -20.84 -1.20 -19.56
CA ALA A 96 -20.10 -1.60 -20.76
C ALA A 96 -18.70 -0.97 -20.79
N ALA A 97 -18.60 0.34 -20.57
CA ALA A 97 -17.31 1.05 -20.57
C ALA A 97 -16.36 0.54 -19.48
N VAL A 98 -16.87 0.35 -18.25
CA VAL A 98 -16.07 -0.10 -17.11
C VAL A 98 -15.67 -1.56 -17.26
N LEU A 99 -16.54 -2.43 -17.77
CA LEU A 99 -16.19 -3.83 -18.06
C LEU A 99 -15.10 -3.91 -19.13
N SER A 100 -15.26 -3.19 -20.25
CA SER A 100 -14.24 -3.16 -21.30
C SER A 100 -12.90 -2.63 -20.78
N LEU A 101 -12.91 -1.52 -20.03
CA LEU A 101 -11.70 -0.92 -19.48
C LEU A 101 -11.04 -1.79 -18.39
N HIS A 102 -11.83 -2.54 -17.61
CA HIS A 102 -11.30 -3.45 -16.59
C HIS A 102 -10.71 -4.73 -17.18
N SER A 103 -11.22 -5.18 -18.32
CA SER A 103 -10.77 -6.40 -19.00
C SER A 103 -9.55 -6.22 -19.91
N HIS A 104 -9.23 -4.96 -20.24
CA HIS A 104 -8.10 -4.60 -21.09
C HIS A 104 -6.81 -4.55 -20.28
#